data_AF-A0A7J9XIE7-F1
#
_entry.id   AF-A0A7J9XIE7-F1
#
_cell.length_a   1.000
_cell.length_b   1.000
_cell.length_c   1.000
_cell.angle_alpha   90.00
_cell.angle_beta   90.00
_cell.angle_gamma   90.00
#
_symmetry.space_group_name_H-M   'P 1'
#
loop_
_entity.id
_entity.type
_entity.pdbx_description
1 polymer ?
#
loop_
_entity_poly.entity_id
_entity_poly.type
_entity_poly.pdbx_seq_one_letter_code
_entity_poly.pdbx_strand_id
1 'polypeptide(L)'
;MQPASRASLTAARERLDEFADGAGSQQLTRLGEELFAVAELLVTERGLRRGMVDPSASDAARRSLVETLFSGKVESRTLDELTALVTSRWSRSLDLVDSLEELGRRAVLAVAAPEGGLEEVEDELFRFARILAAQPRLAALLSDPLTSPDQRLGLLGGVLDDKVTPVTRRLLEQVVRSPRGRHLDQLVERLVEQAAAQRDRYVAHVTSPLPLSDGQERRLQEILGRIYRRPISLQTELDPELLGGLVIRVGDEVIDGSVAERINRARQELPR
;
A
#
# COMPACT_ATOMS: atom_id res chain seq x y z
N MET A 1 5.29 12.76 7.85
CA MET A 1 6.38 13.00 6.88
C MET A 1 6.37 14.45 6.39
N GLN A 2 7.54 15.02 6.14
CA GLN A 2 7.71 16.34 5.51
C GLN A 2 7.46 16.27 3.99
N PRO A 3 7.27 17.42 3.29
CA PRO A 3 6.89 17.45 1.88
C PRO A 3 7.81 16.66 0.94
N ALA A 4 9.14 16.75 1.12
CA ALA A 4 10.10 16.03 0.28
C ALA A 4 9.94 14.50 0.40
N SER A 5 9.89 13.98 1.63
CA SER A 5 9.68 12.55 1.88
C SER A 5 8.31 12.07 1.39
N ARG A 6 7.27 12.90 1.51
CA ARG A 6 5.93 12.59 0.97
C ARG A 6 5.97 12.44 -0.55
N ALA A 7 6.57 13.39 -1.26
CA ALA A 7 6.68 13.34 -2.72
C ALA A 7 7.47 12.09 -3.19
N SER A 8 8.59 11.79 -2.53
CA SER A 8 9.39 10.59 -2.81
C SER A 8 8.61 9.29 -2.57
N LEU A 9 7.84 9.22 -1.48
CA LEU A 9 6.97 8.07 -1.20
C LEU A 9 5.84 7.94 -2.22
N THR A 10 5.18 9.03 -2.62
CA THR A 10 4.14 9.02 -3.65
C THR A 10 4.69 8.46 -4.97
N ALA A 11 5.83 8.98 -5.44
CA ALA A 11 6.46 8.48 -6.66
C ALA A 11 6.86 7.00 -6.55
N ALA A 12 7.28 6.53 -5.38
CA ALA A 12 7.60 5.12 -5.17
C ALA A 12 6.36 4.22 -5.14
N ARG A 13 5.25 4.70 -4.56
CA ARG A 13 3.97 3.99 -4.59
C ARG A 13 3.47 3.81 -6.01
N GLU A 14 3.49 4.87 -6.82
CA GLU A 14 3.08 4.82 -8.23
C GLU A 14 3.91 3.79 -9.05
N ARG A 15 5.23 3.76 -8.88
CA ARG A 15 6.07 2.74 -9.55
C ARG A 15 5.76 1.31 -9.10
N LEU A 16 5.54 1.12 -7.80
CA LEU A 16 5.19 -0.20 -7.27
C LEU A 16 3.84 -0.67 -7.82
N ASP A 17 2.90 0.24 -7.94
CA ASP A 17 1.57 -0.04 -8.48
C ASP A 17 1.60 -0.45 -9.94
N GLU A 18 2.35 0.30 -10.76
CA GLU A 18 2.52 -0.03 -12.17
C GLU A 18 3.12 -1.43 -12.35
N PHE A 19 4.05 -1.82 -11.47
CA PHE A 19 4.58 -3.18 -11.44
C PHE A 19 3.54 -4.20 -10.96
N ALA A 20 2.80 -3.89 -9.90
CA ALA A 20 1.83 -4.80 -9.31
C ALA A 20 0.70 -5.18 -10.27
N ASP A 21 0.29 -4.27 -11.15
CA ASP A 21 -0.75 -4.51 -12.14
C ASP A 21 -0.40 -5.62 -13.16
N GLY A 22 0.90 -5.94 -13.33
CA GLY A 22 1.39 -7.00 -14.21
C GLY A 22 2.16 -8.13 -13.52
N ALA A 23 2.34 -8.07 -12.20
CA ALA A 23 3.18 -9.01 -11.46
C ALA A 23 2.37 -10.19 -10.91
N GLY A 24 2.99 -11.37 -10.88
CA GLY A 24 2.41 -12.54 -10.21
C GLY A 24 2.53 -12.47 -8.68
N SER A 25 1.65 -13.18 -7.97
CA SER A 25 1.63 -13.27 -6.50
C SER A 25 2.99 -13.61 -5.88
N GLN A 26 3.78 -14.47 -6.51
CA GLN A 26 5.11 -14.85 -6.02
C GLN A 26 6.11 -13.67 -6.09
N GLN A 27 6.08 -12.89 -7.17
CA GLN A 27 6.96 -11.74 -7.35
C GLN A 27 6.62 -10.64 -6.34
N LEU A 28 5.33 -10.38 -6.12
CA LEU A 28 4.85 -9.42 -5.13
C LEU A 28 5.18 -9.84 -3.70
N THR A 29 4.99 -11.12 -3.37
CA THR A 29 5.36 -11.67 -2.06
C THR A 29 6.85 -11.50 -1.80
N ARG A 30 7.69 -11.87 -2.76
CA ARG A 30 9.15 -11.76 -2.64
C ARG A 30 9.61 -10.30 -2.53
N LEU A 31 9.08 -9.40 -3.35
CA LEU A 31 9.35 -7.96 -3.25
C LEU A 31 9.01 -7.44 -1.85
N GLY A 32 7.83 -7.80 -1.31
CA GLY A 32 7.42 -7.42 0.04
C GLY A 32 8.39 -7.90 1.12
N GLU A 33 8.75 -9.18 1.10
CA GLU A 33 9.66 -9.81 2.05
C GLU A 33 11.06 -9.20 2.00
N GLU A 34 11.61 -8.97 0.81
CA GLU A 34 12.92 -8.35 0.65
C GLU A 34 12.93 -6.88 1.09
N LEU A 35 11.88 -6.11 0.80
CA LEU A 35 11.75 -4.73 1.28
C LEU A 35 11.68 -4.66 2.81
N PHE A 36 10.98 -5.60 3.46
CA PHE A 36 10.96 -5.70 4.92
C PHE A 36 12.33 -6.06 5.51
N ALA A 37 13.03 -7.03 4.91
CA ALA A 37 14.36 -7.41 5.35
C ALA A 37 15.37 -6.24 5.22
N VAL A 38 15.29 -5.48 4.13
CA VAL A 38 16.11 -4.27 3.95
C VAL A 38 15.73 -3.21 4.99
N ALA A 39 14.43 -2.97 5.22
CA ALA A 39 14.00 -2.03 6.25
C ALA A 39 14.55 -2.40 7.64
N GLU A 40 14.49 -3.68 8.02
CA GLU A 40 15.02 -4.21 9.28
C GLU A 40 16.54 -4.02 9.39
N LEU A 41 17.28 -4.31 8.31
CA LEU A 41 18.72 -4.05 8.23
C LEU A 41 19.01 -2.56 8.45
N LEU A 42 18.26 -1.66 7.81
CA LEU A 42 18.47 -0.22 7.95
C LEU A 42 18.04 0.32 9.31
N VAL A 43 17.13 -0.33 10.04
CA VAL A 43 16.84 0.00 11.44
C VAL A 43 18.07 -0.26 12.30
N THR A 44 18.67 -1.44 12.13
CA THR A 44 19.81 -1.95 12.91
C THR A 44 21.09 -1.20 12.57
N GLU A 45 21.42 -1.09 11.29
CA GLU A 45 22.65 -0.50 10.78
C GLU A 45 22.51 1.00 10.55
N ARG A 46 22.60 1.78 11.63
CA ARG A 46 22.42 3.25 11.60
C ARG A 46 23.40 3.96 10.65
N GLY A 47 24.62 3.46 10.54
CA GLY A 47 25.65 4.01 9.64
C GLY A 47 25.26 3.84 8.18
N LEU A 48 24.84 2.62 7.82
CA LEU A 48 24.34 2.30 6.48
C LEU A 48 23.12 3.17 6.12
N ARG A 49 22.13 3.25 7.02
CA ARG A 49 20.93 4.07 6.80
C ARG A 49 21.27 5.54 6.55
N ARG A 50 22.26 6.10 7.26
CA ARG A 50 22.72 7.47 7.04
C ARG A 50 23.41 7.64 5.70
N GLY A 51 24.27 6.70 5.30
CA GLY A 51 24.96 6.73 4.01
C GLY A 51 24.02 6.64 2.81
N MET A 52 22.92 5.89 2.92
CA MET A 52 21.95 5.73 1.83
C MET A 52 21.13 6.99 1.52
N VAL A 53 21.00 7.91 2.48
CA VAL A 53 20.25 9.17 2.30
C VAL A 53 21.12 10.41 2.51
N ASP A 54 22.44 10.26 2.42
CA ASP A 54 23.36 11.39 2.60
C ASP A 54 23.16 12.42 1.48
N PRO A 55 22.70 13.65 1.79
CA PRO A 55 22.46 14.67 0.77
C PRO A 55 23.74 15.20 0.12
N SER A 56 24.91 14.95 0.72
CA SER A 56 26.20 15.35 0.16
C SER A 56 26.77 14.34 -0.84
N ALA A 57 26.27 13.09 -0.81
CA ALA A 57 26.69 12.05 -1.74
C ALA A 57 26.00 12.21 -3.10
N SER A 58 26.76 12.00 -4.19
CA SER A 58 26.18 11.98 -5.53
C SER A 58 25.22 10.81 -5.71
N ASP A 59 24.26 10.95 -6.64
CA ASP A 59 23.34 9.85 -6.97
C ASP A 59 24.12 8.60 -7.40
N ALA A 60 25.18 8.75 -8.18
CA ALA A 60 26.04 7.64 -8.61
C ALA A 60 26.68 6.90 -7.41
N ALA A 61 27.15 7.63 -6.40
CA ALA A 61 27.71 7.02 -5.19
C ALA A 61 26.63 6.25 -4.39
N ARG A 62 25.43 6.81 -4.27
CA ARG A 62 24.30 6.14 -3.57
C ARG A 62 23.83 4.89 -4.31
N ARG A 63 23.76 4.92 -5.65
CA ARG A 63 23.46 3.74 -6.48
C ARG A 63 24.52 2.64 -6.30
N SER A 64 25.80 3.01 -6.43
CA SER A 64 26.91 2.06 -6.28
C SER A 64 26.93 1.40 -4.90
N LEU A 65 26.59 2.15 -3.84
CA LEU A 65 26.43 1.60 -2.49
C LEU A 65 25.33 0.52 -2.43
N VAL A 66 24.16 0.79 -2.99
CA VAL A 66 23.05 -0.16 -3.05
C VAL A 66 23.43 -1.41 -3.84
N GLU A 67 23.99 -1.24 -5.04
CA GLU A 67 24.44 -2.34 -5.90
C GLU A 67 25.47 -3.22 -5.19
N THR A 68 26.48 -2.60 -4.55
CA THR A 68 27.53 -3.34 -3.84
C THR A 68 26.97 -4.16 -2.68
N LEU A 69 25.96 -3.64 -1.97
CA LEU A 69 25.45 -4.28 -0.77
C LEU A 69 24.39 -5.34 -1.04
N PHE A 70 23.54 -5.13 -2.05
CA PHE A 70 22.33 -5.92 -2.27
C PHE A 70 22.34 -6.74 -3.57
N SER A 71 23.26 -6.48 -4.50
CA SER A 71 23.38 -7.32 -5.71
C SER A 71 23.64 -8.78 -5.34
N GLY A 72 22.85 -9.68 -5.93
CA GLY A 72 22.88 -11.12 -5.66
C GLY A 72 22.25 -11.54 -4.31
N LYS A 73 21.78 -10.60 -3.49
CA LYS A 73 21.08 -10.88 -2.22
C LYS A 73 19.57 -10.62 -2.29
N VAL A 74 19.15 -9.75 -3.20
CA VAL A 74 17.74 -9.43 -3.49
C VAL A 74 17.50 -9.57 -4.98
N GLU A 75 16.24 -9.69 -5.40
CA GLU A 75 15.90 -9.70 -6.82
C GLU A 75 16.19 -8.37 -7.50
N SER A 76 16.36 -8.42 -8.83
CA SER A 76 16.58 -7.23 -9.67
C SER A 76 15.50 -6.17 -9.45
N ARG A 77 14.22 -6.59 -9.35
CA ARG A 77 13.11 -5.67 -9.09
C ARG A 77 13.26 -4.93 -7.77
N THR A 78 13.63 -5.62 -6.70
CA THR A 78 13.86 -5.00 -5.39
C THR A 78 15.07 -4.08 -5.46
N LEU A 79 16.15 -4.49 -6.12
CA LEU A 79 17.34 -3.67 -6.31
C LEU A 79 17.03 -2.37 -7.06
N ASP A 80 16.20 -2.43 -8.10
CA ASP A 80 15.74 -1.28 -8.86
C ASP A 80 14.93 -0.32 -7.99
N GLU A 81 14.01 -0.83 -7.18
CA GLU A 81 13.24 0.01 -6.24
C GLU A 81 14.11 0.62 -5.14
N LEU A 82 15.06 -0.13 -4.57
CA LEU A 82 16.02 0.42 -3.62
C LEU A 82 16.85 1.54 -4.26
N THR A 83 17.30 1.35 -5.49
CA THR A 83 18.08 2.32 -6.25
C THR A 83 17.28 3.60 -6.51
N ALA A 84 16.00 3.47 -6.88
CA ALA A 84 15.10 4.61 -7.05
C ALA A 84 14.83 5.34 -5.72
N LEU A 85 14.67 4.60 -4.62
CA LEU A 85 14.45 5.18 -3.29
C LEU A 85 15.69 5.93 -2.78
N VAL A 86 16.89 5.36 -2.86
CA VAL A 86 18.10 6.04 -2.34
C VAL A 86 18.49 7.26 -3.16
N THR A 87 18.10 7.33 -4.43
CA THR A 87 18.36 8.49 -5.30
C THR A 87 17.30 9.58 -5.12
N SER A 88 16.18 9.27 -4.48
CA SER A 88 15.13 10.23 -4.12
C SER A 88 15.55 11.16 -2.96
N ARG A 89 14.73 12.19 -2.71
CA ARG A 89 14.98 13.18 -1.64
C ARG A 89 14.23 12.80 -0.37
N TRP A 90 14.95 12.70 0.74
CA TRP A 90 14.39 12.37 2.05
C TRP A 90 14.70 13.46 3.06
N SER A 91 13.68 13.90 3.80
CA SER A 91 13.86 14.85 4.88
C SER A 91 14.56 14.24 6.09
N ARG A 92 14.35 12.94 6.36
CA ARG A 92 14.97 12.22 7.47
C ARG A 92 15.39 10.83 7.00
N SER A 93 16.47 10.31 7.57
CA SER A 93 16.95 8.95 7.30
C SER A 93 15.96 7.86 7.71
N LEU A 94 15.12 8.12 8.71
CA LEU A 94 14.04 7.22 9.10
C LEU A 94 12.85 7.25 8.13
N ASP A 95 12.67 8.32 7.35
CA ASP A 95 11.57 8.39 6.38
C ASP A 95 11.79 7.35 5.26
N LEU A 96 13.04 7.08 4.87
CA LEU A 96 13.35 5.99 3.93
C LEU A 96 12.92 4.62 4.48
N VAL A 97 13.19 4.36 5.77
CA VAL A 97 12.79 3.09 6.42
C VAL A 97 11.28 2.98 6.51
N ASP A 98 10.60 4.06 6.91
CA ASP A 98 9.13 4.12 6.89
C ASP A 98 8.57 3.82 5.50
N SER A 99 9.20 4.36 4.44
CA SER A 99 8.79 4.11 3.06
C SER A 99 9.07 2.69 2.58
N LEU A 100 10.18 2.06 2.99
CA LEU A 100 10.43 0.65 2.65
C LEU A 100 9.38 -0.27 3.28
N GLU A 101 9.04 -0.06 4.56
CA GLU A 101 7.97 -0.82 5.20
C GLU A 101 6.61 -0.55 4.54
N GLU A 102 6.33 0.70 4.18
CA GLU A 102 5.11 1.06 3.46
C GLU A 102 4.98 0.33 2.12
N LEU A 103 6.05 0.33 1.33
CA LEU A 103 6.09 -0.31 0.02
C LEU A 103 6.04 -1.83 0.14
N GLY A 104 6.70 -2.41 1.14
CA GLY A 104 6.60 -3.83 1.41
C GLY A 104 5.17 -4.26 1.78
N ARG A 105 4.47 -3.49 2.63
CA ARG A 105 3.06 -3.74 2.96
C ARG A 105 2.18 -3.61 1.73
N ARG A 106 2.40 -2.59 0.90
CA ARG A 106 1.66 -2.38 -0.35
C ARG A 106 1.86 -3.54 -1.32
N ALA A 107 3.08 -4.06 -1.47
CA ALA A 107 3.36 -5.23 -2.29
C ALA A 107 2.65 -6.49 -1.76
N VAL A 108 2.69 -6.73 -0.44
CA VAL A 108 2.01 -7.88 0.19
C VAL A 108 0.49 -7.77 0.06
N LEU A 109 -0.09 -6.58 0.27
CA LEU A 109 -1.53 -6.34 0.06
C LEU A 109 -1.93 -6.57 -1.41
N ALA A 110 -1.10 -6.16 -2.36
CA ALA A 110 -1.37 -6.39 -3.78
C ALA A 110 -1.47 -7.89 -4.14
N VAL A 111 -0.90 -8.80 -3.33
CA VAL A 111 -1.08 -10.26 -3.51
C VAL A 111 -2.54 -10.69 -3.35
N ALA A 112 -3.29 -10.03 -2.45
CA ALA A 112 -4.70 -10.31 -2.18
C ALA A 112 -5.68 -9.50 -3.05
N ALA A 113 -5.17 -8.59 -3.89
CA ALA A 113 -6.01 -7.76 -4.74
C ALA A 113 -6.84 -8.53 -5.78
N PRO A 114 -6.30 -9.58 -6.44
CA PRO A 114 -7.11 -10.40 -7.33
C PRO A 114 -8.28 -11.06 -6.57
N GLU A 115 -9.43 -11.18 -7.24
CA GLU A 115 -10.60 -11.93 -6.75
C GLU A 115 -11.25 -11.40 -5.45
N GLY A 116 -10.94 -10.17 -5.03
CA GLY A 116 -11.59 -9.53 -3.89
C GLY A 116 -11.02 -9.91 -2.51
N GLY A 117 -9.88 -10.60 -2.46
CA GLY A 117 -9.25 -11.03 -1.20
C GLY A 117 -8.84 -9.88 -0.26
N LEU A 118 -8.75 -8.65 -0.75
CA LEU A 118 -8.49 -7.47 0.08
C LEU A 118 -9.59 -7.21 1.12
N GLU A 119 -10.85 -7.53 0.82
CA GLU A 119 -11.95 -7.39 1.78
C GLU A 119 -11.77 -8.36 2.96
N GLU A 120 -11.41 -9.61 2.68
CA GLU A 120 -11.12 -10.60 3.72
C GLU A 120 -9.91 -10.17 4.59
N VAL A 121 -8.85 -9.67 3.96
CA VAL A 121 -7.66 -9.15 4.67
C VAL A 121 -8.02 -7.95 5.56
N GLU A 122 -8.80 -7.00 5.06
CA GLU A 122 -9.28 -5.84 5.83
C GLU A 122 -10.08 -6.28 7.05
N ASP A 123 -11.02 -7.20 6.87
CA ASP A 123 -11.85 -7.77 7.93
C ASP A 123 -11.02 -8.50 9.01
N GLU A 124 -10.05 -9.30 8.59
CA GLU A 124 -9.15 -10.01 9.50
C GLU A 124 -8.30 -9.05 10.34
N LEU A 125 -7.74 -8.01 9.70
CA LEU A 125 -6.98 -6.97 10.39
C LEU A 125 -7.86 -6.19 11.37
N PHE A 126 -9.09 -5.85 10.98
CA PHE A 126 -10.05 -5.16 11.84
C PHE A 126 -10.45 -6.02 13.05
N ARG A 127 -10.72 -7.31 12.84
CA ARG A 127 -10.96 -8.27 13.93
C ARG A 127 -9.78 -8.34 14.89
N PHE A 128 -8.54 -8.39 14.36
CA PHE A 128 -7.35 -8.42 15.19
C PHE A 128 -7.14 -7.12 15.98
N ALA A 129 -7.37 -5.96 15.37
CA ALA A 129 -7.33 -4.66 16.06
C ALA A 129 -8.29 -4.62 17.26
N ARG A 130 -9.51 -5.13 17.09
CA ARG A 130 -10.49 -5.23 18.18
C ARG A 130 -10.05 -6.17 19.30
N ILE A 131 -9.39 -7.28 18.97
CA ILE A 131 -8.82 -8.19 19.97
C ILE A 131 -7.73 -7.48 20.78
N LEU A 132 -6.84 -6.73 20.14
CA LEU A 132 -5.79 -5.97 20.82
C LEU A 132 -6.37 -4.89 21.73
N ALA A 133 -7.41 -4.16 21.28
CA ALA A 133 -8.10 -3.17 22.08
C ALA A 133 -8.77 -3.79 23.32
N ALA A 134 -9.35 -5.00 23.19
CA ALA A 134 -9.94 -5.74 24.29
C ALA A 134 -8.90 -6.39 25.22
N GLN A 135 -7.66 -6.60 24.75
CA GLN A 135 -6.58 -7.28 25.47
C GLN A 135 -5.29 -6.43 25.50
N PRO A 136 -5.24 -5.33 26.29
CA PRO A 136 -4.09 -4.43 26.33
C PRO A 136 -2.77 -5.12 26.73
N ARG A 137 -2.85 -6.16 27.57
CA ARG A 137 -1.69 -6.96 27.98
C ARG A 137 -1.08 -7.72 26.79
N LEU A 138 -1.91 -8.26 25.89
CA LEU A 138 -1.45 -8.93 24.68
C LEU A 138 -0.76 -7.92 23.76
N ALA A 139 -1.37 -6.76 23.54
CA ALA A 139 -0.78 -5.69 22.73
C ALA A 139 0.59 -5.27 23.27
N ALA A 140 0.72 -5.09 24.59
CA ALA A 140 1.98 -4.73 25.23
C ALA A 140 3.07 -5.79 25.02
N LEU A 141 2.75 -7.07 25.21
CA LEU A 141 3.71 -8.18 25.01
C LEU A 141 4.17 -8.30 23.55
N LEU A 142 3.28 -8.09 22.59
CA LEU A 142 3.60 -8.17 21.17
C LEU A 142 4.38 -6.95 20.65
N SER A 143 4.38 -5.83 21.38
CA SER A 143 5.23 -4.66 21.08
C SER A 143 6.43 -4.49 22.02
N ASP A 144 6.65 -5.41 22.95
CA ASP A 144 7.68 -5.27 23.98
C ASP A 144 9.10 -5.32 23.37
N PRO A 145 9.88 -4.21 23.43
CA PRO A 145 11.22 -4.17 22.86
C PRO A 145 12.23 -5.05 23.60
N LEU A 146 11.93 -5.50 24.83
CA LEU A 146 12.81 -6.37 25.62
C LEU A 146 12.67 -7.86 25.25
N THR A 147 11.55 -8.23 24.63
CA THR A 147 11.27 -9.58 24.17
C THR A 147 11.84 -9.78 22.76
N SER A 148 12.44 -10.95 22.49
CA SER A 148 13.02 -11.21 21.16
C SER A 148 11.94 -11.26 20.08
N PRO A 149 12.24 -10.85 18.83
CA PRO A 149 11.27 -10.93 17.74
C PRO A 149 10.67 -12.33 17.58
N ASP A 150 11.48 -13.38 17.69
CA ASP A 150 11.01 -14.78 17.55
C ASP A 150 10.02 -15.19 18.64
N GLN A 151 10.22 -14.72 19.89
CA GLN A 151 9.28 -14.97 20.98
C GLN A 151 7.94 -14.25 20.74
N ARG A 152 7.98 -13.01 20.25
CA ARG A 152 6.75 -12.26 19.92
C ARG A 152 6.02 -12.89 18.73
N LEU A 153 6.74 -13.36 17.72
CA LEU A 153 6.16 -14.08 16.58
C LEU A 153 5.57 -15.43 16.99
N GLY A 154 6.19 -16.14 17.93
CA GLY A 154 5.61 -17.35 18.52
C GLY A 154 4.29 -17.08 19.26
N LEU A 155 4.24 -16.00 20.05
CA LEU A 155 3.00 -15.56 20.71
C LEU A 155 1.92 -15.18 19.69
N LEU A 156 2.28 -14.41 18.65
CA LEU A 156 1.37 -14.05 17.56
C LEU A 156 0.83 -15.31 16.86
N GLY A 157 1.71 -16.28 16.56
CA GLY A 157 1.35 -17.54 15.91
C GLY A 157 0.26 -18.30 16.67
N GLY A 158 0.37 -18.40 18.00
CA GLY A 158 -0.64 -19.06 18.84
C GLY A 158 -1.93 -18.26 19.05
N VAL A 159 -1.96 -16.98 18.69
CA VAL A 159 -3.21 -16.18 18.69
C VAL A 159 -3.92 -16.31 17.35
N LEU A 160 -3.17 -16.28 16.25
CA LEU A 160 -3.72 -16.31 14.90
C LEU A 160 -4.12 -17.72 14.44
N ASP A 161 -3.32 -18.75 14.75
CA ASP A 161 -3.47 -20.12 14.21
C ASP A 161 -3.79 -20.10 12.69
N ASP A 162 -4.61 -21.01 12.18
CA ASP A 162 -5.04 -21.06 10.77
C ASP A 162 -6.28 -20.19 10.49
N LYS A 163 -6.54 -19.15 11.31
CA LYS A 163 -7.77 -18.34 11.22
C LYS A 163 -7.63 -17.10 10.34
N VAL A 164 -6.45 -16.89 9.76
CA VAL A 164 -6.17 -15.71 8.93
C VAL A 164 -5.50 -16.11 7.63
N THR A 165 -5.74 -15.34 6.59
CA THR A 165 -5.07 -15.51 5.30
C THR A 165 -3.54 -15.40 5.43
N PRO A 166 -2.77 -16.02 4.52
CA PRO A 166 -1.32 -15.87 4.47
C PRO A 166 -0.85 -14.43 4.28
N VAL A 167 -1.68 -13.56 3.68
CA VAL A 167 -1.38 -12.14 3.48
C VAL A 167 -1.50 -11.39 4.80
N THR A 168 -2.62 -11.54 5.52
CA THR A 168 -2.81 -10.95 6.85
C THR A 168 -1.73 -11.40 7.82
N ARG A 169 -1.43 -12.70 7.85
CA ARG A 169 -0.36 -13.26 8.69
C ARG A 169 0.96 -12.53 8.46
N ARG A 170 1.40 -12.38 7.21
CA ARG A 170 2.68 -11.71 6.87
C ARG A 170 2.68 -10.25 7.32
N LEU A 171 1.59 -9.53 7.13
CA LEU A 171 1.47 -8.14 7.56
C LEU A 171 1.58 -8.01 9.08
N LEU A 172 0.91 -8.88 9.82
CA LEU A 172 0.95 -8.91 11.29
C LEU A 172 2.34 -9.32 11.81
N GLU A 173 2.97 -10.33 11.21
CA GLU A 173 4.33 -10.76 11.55
C GLU A 173 5.33 -9.63 11.31
N GLN A 174 5.18 -8.85 10.23
CA GLN A 174 6.04 -7.71 9.94
C GLN A 174 5.97 -6.63 11.04
N VAL A 175 4.76 -6.23 11.45
CA VAL A 175 4.61 -5.18 12.47
C VAL A 175 5.06 -5.65 13.85
N VAL A 176 4.92 -6.94 14.17
CA VAL A 176 5.40 -7.54 15.43
C VAL A 176 6.92 -7.71 15.45
N ARG A 177 7.54 -7.98 14.29
CA ARG A 177 8.99 -8.10 14.15
C ARG A 177 9.68 -6.74 14.37
N SER A 178 9.14 -5.68 13.77
CA SER A 178 9.72 -4.33 13.84
C SER A 178 8.69 -3.26 14.29
N PRO A 179 8.29 -3.24 15.57
CA PRO A 179 7.31 -2.26 16.07
C PRO A 179 7.90 -0.85 16.21
N ARG A 180 9.24 -0.73 16.23
CA ARG A 180 10.00 0.54 16.29
C ARG A 180 9.51 1.50 17.39
N GLY A 181 9.14 0.95 18.55
CA GLY A 181 8.67 1.71 19.72
C GLY A 181 7.24 2.25 19.59
N ARG A 182 6.49 1.82 18.57
CA ARG A 182 5.06 2.13 18.41
C ARG A 182 4.23 1.04 19.08
N HIS A 183 3.06 1.41 19.58
CA HIS A 183 2.10 0.46 20.09
C HIS A 183 1.50 -0.38 18.95
N LEU A 184 1.23 -1.66 19.23
CA LEU A 184 0.77 -2.58 18.19
C LEU A 184 -0.63 -2.26 17.67
N ASP A 185 -1.52 -1.77 18.53
CA ASP A 185 -2.85 -1.27 18.17
C ASP A 185 -2.77 -0.23 17.03
N GLN A 186 -1.94 0.79 17.19
CA GLN A 186 -1.73 1.84 16.18
C GLN A 186 -1.11 1.29 14.89
N LEU A 187 -0.28 0.26 14.98
CA LEU A 187 0.32 -0.37 13.81
C LEU A 187 -0.72 -1.16 13.02
N VAL A 188 -1.59 -1.91 13.71
CA VAL A 188 -2.65 -2.70 13.08
C VAL A 188 -3.75 -1.79 12.53
N GLU A 189 -4.13 -0.72 13.23
CA GLU A 189 -5.06 0.29 12.71
C GLU A 189 -4.56 0.88 11.39
N ARG A 190 -3.27 1.20 11.29
CA ARG A 190 -2.67 1.63 10.02
C ARG A 190 -2.72 0.55 8.95
N LEU A 191 -2.53 -0.73 9.31
CA LEU A 191 -2.67 -1.82 8.34
C LEU A 191 -4.10 -1.89 7.78
N VAL A 192 -5.12 -1.68 8.63
CA VAL A 192 -6.52 -1.60 8.19
C VAL A 192 -6.72 -0.44 7.21
N GLU A 193 -6.24 0.76 7.56
CA GLU A 193 -6.31 1.93 6.66
C GLU A 193 -5.61 1.67 5.32
N GLN A 194 -4.45 0.99 5.34
CA GLN A 194 -3.71 0.63 4.14
C GLN A 194 -4.41 -0.41 3.29
N ALA A 195 -5.02 -1.43 3.92
CA ALA A 195 -5.79 -2.45 3.23
C ALA A 195 -7.03 -1.85 2.55
N ALA A 196 -7.77 -1.00 3.27
CA ALA A 196 -8.92 -0.28 2.74
C ALA A 196 -8.52 0.64 1.56
N ALA A 197 -7.47 1.46 1.74
CA ALA A 197 -6.97 2.32 0.69
C ALA A 197 -6.46 1.54 -0.54
N GLN A 198 -5.91 0.34 -0.34
CA GLN A 198 -5.54 -0.54 -1.44
C GLN A 198 -6.78 -1.12 -2.12
N ARG A 199 -7.81 -1.54 -1.37
CA ARG A 199 -9.08 -2.06 -1.91
C ARG A 199 -9.80 -1.03 -2.77
N ASP A 200 -9.87 0.21 -2.31
CA ASP A 200 -10.54 1.31 -3.03
C ASP A 200 -9.88 1.64 -4.38
N ARG A 201 -8.66 1.15 -4.63
CA ARG A 201 -8.00 1.26 -5.95
C ARG A 201 -8.44 0.20 -6.96
N TYR A 202 -9.03 -0.89 -6.48
CA TYR A 202 -9.61 -1.97 -7.30
C TYR A 202 -11.12 -1.87 -7.39
N VAL A 203 -11.75 -0.97 -6.63
CA VAL A 203 -13.19 -0.70 -6.64
C VAL A 203 -13.46 0.63 -7.31
N ALA A 204 -14.33 0.64 -8.32
CA ALA A 204 -14.89 1.85 -8.91
C ALA A 204 -16.29 2.10 -8.35
N HIS A 205 -16.43 3.20 -7.63
CA HIS A 205 -17.73 3.69 -7.18
C HIS A 205 -18.38 4.47 -8.32
N VAL A 206 -19.53 4.00 -8.80
CA VAL A 206 -20.24 4.57 -9.94
C VAL A 206 -21.55 5.14 -9.45
N THR A 207 -21.68 6.46 -9.49
CA THR A 207 -22.93 7.16 -9.17
C THR A 207 -23.72 7.40 -10.45
N SER A 208 -24.95 6.89 -10.51
CA SER A 208 -25.86 7.06 -11.64
C SER A 208 -27.28 7.45 -11.20
N PRO A 209 -28.05 8.17 -12.03
CA PRO A 209 -29.41 8.56 -11.68
C PRO A 209 -30.44 7.45 -11.87
N LEU A 210 -30.08 6.44 -12.65
CA LEU A 210 -30.88 5.27 -12.95
C LEU A 210 -30.03 4.02 -12.76
N PRO A 211 -30.62 2.89 -12.36
CA PRO A 211 -29.88 1.64 -12.24
C PRO A 211 -29.27 1.27 -13.59
N LEU A 212 -28.02 0.83 -13.56
CA LEU A 212 -27.33 0.32 -14.74
C LEU A 212 -27.87 -1.07 -15.09
N SER A 213 -27.95 -1.38 -16.38
CA SER A 213 -28.18 -2.76 -16.82
C SER A 213 -26.89 -3.58 -16.77
N ASP A 214 -26.99 -4.89 -16.61
CA ASP A 214 -25.84 -5.80 -16.58
C ASP A 214 -24.90 -5.64 -17.79
N GLY A 215 -25.45 -5.28 -18.96
CA GLY A 215 -24.67 -5.03 -20.17
C GLY A 215 -23.87 -3.72 -20.10
N GLN A 216 -24.40 -2.69 -19.44
CA GLN A 216 -23.70 -1.44 -19.20
C GLN A 216 -22.60 -1.61 -18.14
N GLU A 217 -22.90 -2.35 -17.07
CA GLU A 217 -21.92 -2.66 -16.01
C GLU A 217 -20.72 -3.42 -16.57
N ARG A 218 -20.95 -4.50 -17.33
CA ARG A 218 -19.87 -5.26 -17.96
C ARG A 218 -19.02 -4.41 -18.90
N ARG A 219 -19.66 -3.58 -19.74
CA ARG A 219 -18.93 -2.67 -20.63
C ARG A 219 -18.09 -1.66 -19.86
N LEU A 220 -18.61 -1.15 -18.73
CA LEU A 220 -17.87 -0.20 -17.89
C LEU A 220 -16.69 -0.87 -17.20
N GLN A 221 -16.88 -2.08 -16.65
CA GLN A 221 -15.78 -2.90 -16.11
C GLN A 221 -14.67 -3.13 -17.13
N GLU A 222 -15.02 -3.49 -18.36
CA GLU A 222 -14.02 -3.70 -19.43
C GLU A 222 -13.26 -2.41 -19.78
N ILE A 223 -13.95 -1.27 -19.84
CA ILE A 223 -13.31 0.02 -20.16
C ILE A 223 -12.37 0.43 -19.03
N LEU A 224 -12.85 0.41 -17.78
CA LEU A 224 -12.03 0.78 -16.62
C LEU A 224 -10.86 -0.20 -16.46
N GLY A 225 -11.08 -1.49 -16.69
CA GLY A 225 -10.01 -2.47 -16.64
C GLY A 225 -8.93 -2.26 -17.70
N ARG A 226 -9.28 -1.73 -18.89
CA ARG A 226 -8.30 -1.33 -19.91
C ARG A 226 -7.56 -0.04 -19.54
N ILE A 227 -8.27 0.95 -18.99
CA ILE A 227 -7.68 2.23 -18.58
C ILE A 227 -6.66 2.01 -17.45
N TYR A 228 -7.06 1.26 -16.42
CA TYR A 228 -6.25 1.02 -15.24
C TYR A 228 -5.35 -0.22 -15.34
N ARG A 229 -5.41 -0.97 -16.45
CA ARG A 229 -4.63 -2.19 -16.73
C ARG A 229 -4.75 -3.28 -15.66
N ARG A 230 -5.88 -3.33 -14.96
CA ARG A 230 -6.15 -4.28 -13.86
C ARG A 230 -7.65 -4.57 -13.76
N PRO A 231 -8.10 -5.70 -13.21
CA PRO A 231 -9.52 -5.93 -12.96
C PRO A 231 -10.06 -4.90 -11.95
N ILE A 232 -11.20 -4.29 -12.28
CA ILE A 232 -11.89 -3.30 -11.45
C ILE A 232 -13.30 -3.81 -11.14
N SER A 233 -13.64 -3.91 -9.86
CA SER A 233 -15.00 -4.20 -9.40
C SER A 233 -15.83 -2.92 -9.40
N LEU A 234 -17.11 -3.00 -9.78
CA LEU A 234 -18.02 -1.85 -9.70
C LEU A 234 -18.84 -1.92 -8.43
N GLN A 235 -18.98 -0.78 -7.76
CA GLN A 235 -20.01 -0.54 -6.76
C GLN A 235 -20.89 0.60 -7.26
N THR A 236 -22.14 0.31 -7.58
CA THR A 236 -23.06 1.30 -8.14
C THR A 236 -23.93 1.90 -7.05
N GLU A 237 -23.99 3.24 -7.01
CA GLU A 237 -24.83 4.02 -6.10
C GLU A 237 -25.84 4.83 -6.93
N LEU A 238 -27.10 4.83 -6.49
CA LEU A 238 -28.18 5.53 -7.18
C LEU A 238 -28.36 6.92 -6.57
N ASP A 239 -28.13 7.97 -7.37
CA ASP A 239 -28.36 9.36 -6.98
C ASP A 239 -29.34 10.06 -7.95
N PRO A 240 -30.63 10.17 -7.58
CA PRO A 240 -31.63 10.85 -8.39
C PRO A 240 -31.39 12.35 -8.59
N GLU A 241 -30.55 13.00 -7.78
CA GLU A 241 -30.20 14.43 -7.95
C GLU A 241 -29.26 14.64 -9.14
N LEU A 242 -28.58 13.59 -9.59
CA LEU A 242 -27.76 13.62 -10.79
C LEU A 242 -28.66 13.77 -12.04
N LEU A 243 -28.75 14.97 -12.61
CA LEU A 243 -29.63 15.25 -13.76
C LEU A 243 -29.34 14.41 -15.02
N GLY A 244 -28.17 13.76 -15.08
CA GLY A 244 -27.78 12.84 -16.13
C GLY A 244 -26.27 12.61 -16.18
N GLY A 245 -25.85 11.49 -16.77
CA GLY A 245 -24.44 11.10 -16.88
C GLY A 245 -24.00 10.11 -15.81
N LEU A 246 -22.69 9.98 -15.62
CA LEU A 246 -22.06 9.07 -14.67
C LEU A 246 -20.94 9.82 -13.94
N VAL A 247 -20.85 9.63 -12.63
CA VAL A 247 -19.68 10.03 -11.85
C VAL A 247 -18.99 8.77 -11.37
N ILE A 248 -17.73 8.60 -11.71
CA ILE A 248 -16.96 7.41 -11.37
C ILE A 248 -15.81 7.82 -10.46
N ARG A 249 -15.65 7.18 -9.31
CA ARG A 249 -14.52 7.36 -8.41
C ARG A 249 -13.73 6.06 -8.29
N VAL A 250 -12.42 6.12 -8.51
CA VAL A 250 -11.49 4.98 -8.36
C VAL A 250 -10.32 5.45 -7.51
N GLY A 251 -10.20 4.95 -6.29
CA GLY A 251 -9.26 5.48 -5.29
C GLY A 251 -9.42 6.99 -5.11
N ASP A 252 -8.36 7.74 -5.40
CA ASP A 252 -8.31 9.21 -5.31
C ASP A 252 -8.73 9.93 -6.61
N GLU A 253 -9.01 9.21 -7.69
CA GLU A 253 -9.37 9.79 -8.99
C GLU A 253 -10.90 9.86 -9.16
N VAL A 254 -11.40 11.00 -9.65
CA VAL A 254 -12.82 11.19 -9.98
C VAL A 254 -12.94 11.53 -11.46
N ILE A 255 -13.67 10.70 -12.19
CA ILE A 255 -14.08 10.92 -13.57
C ILE A 255 -15.54 11.38 -13.54
N ASP A 256 -15.75 12.69 -13.65
CA ASP A 256 -17.07 13.29 -13.72
C ASP A 256 -17.53 13.43 -15.18
N GLY A 257 -18.44 12.55 -15.58
CA GLY A 257 -19.14 12.56 -16.86
C GLY A 257 -20.56 13.10 -16.76
N SER A 258 -20.92 13.81 -15.68
CA SER A 258 -22.25 14.37 -15.47
C SER A 258 -22.59 15.46 -16.49
N VAL A 259 -23.89 15.62 -16.76
CA VAL A 259 -24.39 16.69 -17.63
C VAL A 259 -24.08 18.07 -17.04
N ALA A 260 -24.11 18.19 -15.70
CA ALA A 260 -23.77 19.42 -15.00
C ALA A 260 -22.33 19.86 -15.30
N GLU A 261 -21.37 18.94 -15.19
CA GLU A 261 -19.96 19.24 -15.45
C GLU A 261 -19.70 19.54 -16.93
N ARG A 262 -20.35 18.84 -17.85
CA ARG A 262 -20.27 19.15 -19.29
C ARG A 262 -20.78 20.56 -19.61
N ILE A 263 -21.86 21.02 -18.96
CA ILE A 263 -22.39 22.38 -19.13
C ILE A 263 -21.43 23.41 -18.52
N ASN A 264 -20.87 23.14 -17.35
CA ASN A 264 -19.90 24.02 -16.71
C ASN A 264 -18.64 24.21 -17.57
N ARG A 265 -18.10 23.12 -18.12
CA ARG A 265 -16.95 23.17 -19.03
C ARG A 265 -17.25 23.98 -20.28
N ALA A 266 -18.40 23.76 -20.91
CA ALA A 266 -18.83 24.52 -22.08
C ALA A 266 -19.01 26.02 -21.77
N ARG A 267 -19.46 26.39 -20.56
CA ARG A 267 -19.54 27.80 -20.13
C ARG A 267 -18.18 28.45 -19.93
N GLN A 268 -17.17 27.70 -19.48
CA GLN A 268 -15.81 28.20 -19.28
C GLN A 268 -15.04 28.38 -20.59
N GLU A 269 -15.35 27.59 -21.62
CA GLU A 269 -14.74 27.68 -22.96
C GLU A 269 -15.33 28.78 -23.84
N LEU A 270 -16.40 29.45 -23.41
CA LEU A 270 -16.93 30.62 -24.11
C LEU A 270 -15.96 31.81 -23.94
N PRO A 271 -15.40 32.36 -25.03
CA PRO A 271 -14.60 33.58 -24.96
C PRO A 271 -15.48 34.74 -24.45
N ARG A 272 -14.89 35.58 -23.59
CA ARG A 272 -15.52 36.79 -23.05
C ARG A 272 -15.89 37.80 -24.13
#